data_AF-A0A7K1VTG5-F1
#
_entry.id   AF-A0A7K1VTG5-F1
#
_cell.length_a   1.000
_cell.length_b   1.000
_cell.length_c   1.000
_cell.angle_alpha   90.00
_cell.angle_beta   90.00
_cell.angle_gamma   90.00
#
_symmetry.space_group_name_H-M   'P 1'
#
loop_
_entity.id
_entity.type
_entity.pdbx_description
1 polymer ?
#
loop_
_entity_poly.entity_id
_entity_poly.type
_entity_poly.pdbx_seq_one_letter_code
_entity_poly.pdbx_strand_id
1 'polypeptide(L)'
;MIDDDPLAGGDVQEAAGVLPAVDADGQAAGPSLLGAFDIDAIATKEVADVITGIIAGMTKEALERALTPERVELMQACAEAAVQHSFEDESGPTLIYGSADEWLRKYWRYTYRRRVSAKGNGTGRWRADWWSVDEAVQRIEALWRSWETSRLDAGLGMSTWWINHAEPHMGALLATDGPFTNATDENLPGEPLPYAEPPDGMFEPDIQA
;
A
#
# COMPACT_ATOMS: atom_id res chain seq x y z
N MET A 1 -59.62 -21.76 18.62
CA MET A 1 -58.23 -21.60 19.09
C MET A 1 -57.40 -22.40 18.08
N ILE A 2 -57.43 -21.92 16.84
CA ILE A 2 -56.29 -21.35 16.08
C ILE A 2 -55.18 -22.39 16.00
N ASP A 3 -55.13 -23.11 14.88
CA ASP A 3 -54.01 -22.96 13.94
C ASP A 3 -54.52 -23.25 12.53
N ASP A 4 -54.36 -22.24 11.69
CA ASP A 4 -54.74 -22.12 10.28
C ASP A 4 -53.51 -22.57 9.48
N ASP A 5 -53.65 -23.62 8.67
CA ASP A 5 -52.61 -24.15 7.78
C ASP A 5 -52.87 -23.62 6.36
N PRO A 6 -52.05 -22.69 5.82
CA PRO A 6 -52.28 -22.14 4.50
C PRO A 6 -51.38 -22.83 3.47
N LEU A 7 -51.74 -24.06 3.09
CA LEU A 7 -51.20 -24.71 1.89
C LEU A 7 -52.34 -25.35 1.08
N ALA A 8 -53.16 -24.49 0.49
CA ALA A 8 -54.01 -24.86 -0.64
C ALA A 8 -53.53 -24.07 -1.88
N GLY A 9 -53.07 -24.82 -2.88
CA GLY A 9 -52.49 -24.30 -4.11
C GLY A 9 -53.45 -23.46 -4.94
N GLY A 10 -52.89 -22.46 -5.61
CA GLY A 10 -53.50 -21.73 -6.71
C GLY A 10 -52.52 -21.69 -7.87
N ASP A 11 -52.91 -22.33 -8.97
CA ASP A 11 -52.28 -22.23 -10.28
C ASP A 11 -52.25 -20.78 -10.78
N VAL A 12 -51.09 -20.32 -11.24
CA VAL A 12 -50.99 -19.14 -12.12
C VAL A 12 -50.02 -19.46 -13.26
N GLN A 13 -50.61 -19.65 -14.43
CA GLN A 13 -49.96 -19.64 -15.73
C GLN A 13 -49.45 -18.23 -16.08
N GLU A 14 -48.43 -18.22 -16.94
CA GLU A 14 -48.15 -17.22 -17.99
C GLU A 14 -47.38 -15.95 -17.61
N ALA A 15 -46.10 -15.92 -18.01
CA ALA A 15 -45.55 -14.96 -18.98
C ALA A 15 -44.02 -15.10 -19.09
N ALA A 16 -43.56 -15.95 -20.02
CA ALA A 16 -42.16 -16.00 -20.43
C ALA A 16 -41.90 -14.91 -21.48
N GLY A 17 -41.24 -13.83 -21.05
CA GLY A 17 -40.68 -12.81 -21.94
C GLY A 17 -39.18 -13.06 -22.16
N VAL A 18 -38.86 -13.72 -23.27
CA VAL A 18 -37.50 -13.85 -23.80
C VAL A 18 -37.04 -12.49 -24.33
N LEU A 19 -35.89 -12.00 -23.87
CA LEU A 19 -35.16 -10.91 -24.52
C LEU A 19 -34.03 -11.50 -25.38
N PRO A 20 -33.76 -10.94 -26.58
CA PRO A 20 -32.90 -11.56 -27.57
C PRO A 20 -31.41 -11.36 -27.28
N ALA A 21 -30.63 -12.32 -27.75
CA ALA A 21 -29.18 -12.25 -27.87
C ALA A 21 -28.76 -11.09 -28.78
N VAL A 22 -27.72 -10.36 -28.35
CA VAL A 22 -27.04 -9.34 -29.16
C VAL A 22 -25.66 -9.89 -29.48
N ASP A 23 -25.48 -10.33 -30.73
CA ASP A 23 -24.19 -10.71 -31.27
C ASP A 23 -23.30 -9.49 -31.53
N ALA A 24 -22.00 -9.78 -31.52
CA ALA A 24 -20.88 -8.87 -31.60
C ALA A 24 -20.81 -8.07 -32.91
N ASP A 25 -20.47 -6.78 -32.78
CA ASP A 25 -19.29 -6.16 -33.41
C ASP A 25 -19.29 -4.66 -33.07
N GLY A 26 -18.22 -4.19 -32.43
CA GLY A 26 -18.15 -2.81 -31.95
C GLY A 26 -16.77 -2.42 -31.41
N GLN A 27 -15.84 -2.20 -32.33
CA GLN A 27 -14.57 -1.51 -32.10
C GLN A 27 -14.80 -0.13 -31.44
N ALA A 28 -14.37 0.06 -30.19
CA ALA A 28 -14.00 1.36 -29.62
C ALA A 28 -13.30 1.19 -28.26
N ALA A 29 -11.99 0.91 -28.25
CA ALA A 29 -11.14 1.16 -27.10
C ALA A 29 -10.71 2.64 -27.16
N GLY A 30 -11.46 3.52 -26.51
CA GLY A 30 -10.99 4.86 -26.18
C GLY A 30 -9.95 4.76 -25.05
N PRO A 31 -8.89 5.59 -25.05
CA PRO A 31 -7.92 5.57 -23.96
C PRO A 31 -8.58 6.08 -22.68
N SER A 32 -8.41 5.32 -21.59
CA SER A 32 -8.75 5.76 -20.23
C SER A 32 -8.00 7.07 -19.92
N LEU A 33 -8.75 8.18 -19.87
CA LEU A 33 -8.28 9.53 -19.53
C LEU A 33 -8.23 9.76 -18.00
N LEU A 34 -7.65 8.82 -17.26
CA LEU A 34 -7.38 8.99 -15.81
C LEU A 34 -5.91 8.74 -15.51
N GLY A 35 -5.05 9.42 -16.25
CA GLY A 35 -3.64 9.60 -15.92
C GLY A 35 -3.41 11.02 -15.41
N ALA A 36 -3.02 11.13 -14.15
CA ALA A 36 -2.35 12.28 -13.53
C ALA A 36 -3.01 13.65 -13.75
N PHE A 37 -4.12 13.92 -13.05
CA PHE A 37 -4.39 15.30 -12.65
C PHE A 37 -3.58 15.55 -11.38
N ASP A 38 -2.46 16.25 -11.55
CA ASP A 38 -1.67 16.76 -10.43
C ASP A 38 -2.49 17.87 -9.75
N ILE A 39 -3.20 17.47 -8.68
CA ILE A 39 -4.08 18.37 -7.92
C ILE A 39 -3.25 19.51 -7.33
N ASP A 40 -1.98 19.28 -7.01
CA ASP A 40 -1.07 20.32 -6.52
C ASP A 40 -0.70 21.30 -7.64
N ALA A 41 -0.42 20.82 -8.85
CA ALA A 41 -0.18 21.71 -10.00
C ALA A 41 -1.42 22.53 -10.40
N ILE A 42 -2.62 21.95 -10.31
CA ILE A 42 -3.89 22.63 -10.58
C ILE A 42 -4.16 23.67 -9.48
N ALA A 43 -3.98 23.31 -8.21
CA ALA A 43 -4.14 24.25 -7.09
C ALA A 43 -3.15 25.42 -7.19
N THR A 44 -1.90 25.15 -7.59
CA THR A 44 -0.87 26.18 -7.75
C THR A 44 -1.21 27.15 -8.88
N LYS A 45 -1.75 26.64 -10.00
CA LYS A 45 -2.14 27.45 -11.15
C LYS A 45 -3.36 28.34 -10.86
N GLU A 46 -4.40 27.79 -10.25
CA GLU A 46 -5.62 28.55 -9.91
C GLU A 46 -5.32 29.66 -8.89
N VAL A 47 -4.46 29.38 -7.91
CA VAL A 47 -4.00 30.39 -6.94
C VAL A 47 -3.17 31.48 -7.63
N ALA A 48 -2.29 31.13 -8.57
CA ALA A 48 -1.50 32.09 -9.31
C ALA A 48 -2.36 33.01 -10.20
N ASP A 49 -3.39 32.47 -10.84
CA ASP A 49 -4.32 33.23 -11.70
C ASP A 49 -5.17 34.21 -10.87
N VAL A 50 -5.63 33.79 -9.69
CA VAL A 50 -6.34 34.66 -8.73
C VAL A 50 -5.43 35.79 -8.22
N ILE A 51 -4.20 35.48 -7.82
CA ILE A 51 -3.24 36.49 -7.36
C ILE A 51 -2.90 37.47 -8.49
N THR A 52 -2.71 36.98 -9.71
CA THR A 52 -2.43 37.82 -10.89
C THR A 52 -3.60 38.74 -11.22
N GLY A 53 -4.84 38.26 -11.13
CA GLY A 53 -6.04 39.08 -11.31
C GLY A 53 -6.20 40.16 -10.24
N ILE A 54 -5.87 39.85 -8.99
CA ILE A 54 -5.88 40.81 -7.88
C ILE A 54 -4.80 41.89 -8.10
N ILE A 55 -3.57 41.50 -8.45
CA ILE A 55 -2.45 42.43 -8.70
C ILE A 55 -2.76 43.35 -9.89
N ALA A 56 -3.35 42.82 -10.96
CA ALA A 56 -3.75 43.61 -12.14
C ALA A 56 -4.83 44.67 -11.83
N GLY A 57 -5.67 44.42 -10.82
CA GLY A 57 -6.68 45.36 -10.33
C GLY A 57 -6.17 46.42 -9.35
N MET A 58 -4.94 46.27 -8.82
CA MET A 58 -4.36 47.20 -7.86
C MET A 58 -3.58 48.33 -8.56
N THR A 59 -3.74 49.57 -8.10
CA THR A 59 -2.90 50.68 -8.55
C THR A 59 -1.48 50.55 -7.96
N LYS A 60 -0.49 51.12 -8.65
CA LYS A 60 0.91 51.17 -8.18
C LYS A 60 1.03 51.70 -6.74
N GLU A 61 0.23 52.70 -6.38
CA GLU A 61 0.21 53.30 -5.03
C GLU A 61 -0.42 52.37 -3.98
N ALA A 62 -1.37 51.51 -4.37
CA ALA A 62 -1.92 50.48 -3.49
C ALA A 62 -0.91 49.34 -3.29
N LEU A 63 -0.15 49.00 -4.33
CA LEU A 63 0.92 48.02 -4.28
C LEU A 63 2.09 48.48 -3.39
N GLU A 64 2.54 49.74 -3.53
CA GLU A 64 3.60 50.33 -2.70
C GLU A 64 3.20 50.44 -1.22
N ARG A 65 1.91 50.69 -0.93
CA ARG A 65 1.40 50.68 0.45
C ARG A 65 1.27 49.28 1.03
N ALA A 66 1.01 48.28 0.18
CA ALA A 66 0.86 46.90 0.59
C ALA A 66 2.22 46.20 0.77
N LEU A 67 3.22 46.52 -0.05
CA LEU A 67 4.58 45.96 -0.05
C LEU A 67 5.54 46.93 0.65
N THR A 68 5.35 47.11 1.96
CA THR A 68 6.36 47.80 2.77
C THR A 68 7.65 46.96 2.84
N PRO A 69 8.84 47.57 3.04
CA PRO A 69 10.10 46.84 3.15
C PRO A 69 10.05 45.72 4.21
N GLU A 70 9.45 45.99 5.36
CA GLU A 70 9.25 45.01 6.44
C GLU A 70 8.40 43.81 6.01
N ARG A 71 7.36 44.01 5.18
CA ARG A 71 6.51 42.91 4.68
C ARG A 71 7.20 42.10 3.60
N VAL A 72 8.05 42.74 2.78
CA VAL A 72 8.88 42.04 1.79
C VAL A 72 9.92 41.17 2.50
N GLU A 73 10.60 41.68 3.52
CA GLU A 73 11.54 40.92 4.34
C GLU A 73 10.85 39.74 5.06
N LEU A 74 9.65 39.94 5.61
CA LEU A 74 8.87 38.85 6.21
C LEU A 74 8.48 37.79 5.17
N MET A 75 8.04 38.19 3.98
CA MET A 75 7.73 37.25 2.89
C MET A 75 8.97 36.49 2.42
N GLN A 76 10.13 37.16 2.35
CA GLN A 76 11.40 36.53 2.00
C GLN A 76 11.83 35.55 3.10
N ALA A 77 11.77 35.92 4.37
CA ALA A 77 12.08 35.02 5.48
C ALA A 77 11.14 33.80 5.53
N CYS A 78 9.84 33.97 5.26
CA CYS A 78 8.90 32.86 5.14
C CYS A 78 9.18 31.99 3.91
N ALA A 79 9.54 32.57 2.77
CA ALA A 79 9.91 31.82 1.57
C ALA A 79 11.21 31.04 1.78
N GLU A 80 12.22 31.66 2.41
CA GLU A 80 13.47 31.02 2.80
C GLU A 80 13.23 29.90 3.81
N ALA A 81 12.37 30.08 4.80
CA ALA A 81 12.01 29.02 5.74
C ALA A 81 11.24 27.87 5.07
N ALA A 82 10.33 28.17 4.13
CA ALA A 82 9.61 27.16 3.37
C ALA A 82 10.55 26.38 2.43
N VAL A 83 11.49 27.07 1.79
CA VAL A 83 12.51 26.48 0.93
C VAL A 83 13.50 25.65 1.76
N GLN A 84 13.95 26.15 2.91
CA GLN A 84 14.83 25.42 3.84
C GLN A 84 14.14 24.14 4.35
N HIS A 85 12.86 24.21 4.71
CA HIS A 85 12.07 23.05 5.12
C HIS A 85 11.95 22.01 3.99
N SER A 86 11.91 22.46 2.73
CA SER A 86 11.88 21.55 1.57
C SER A 86 13.21 20.85 1.29
N PHE A 87 14.35 21.38 1.79
CA PHE A 87 15.68 20.77 1.62
C PHE A 87 16.12 19.91 2.81
N GLU A 88 15.57 20.13 4.01
CA GLU A 88 15.88 19.32 5.19
C GLU A 88 15.23 17.92 5.15
N ASP A 89 14.24 17.72 4.28
CA ASP A 89 13.55 16.43 4.07
C ASP A 89 14.26 15.49 3.07
N GLU A 90 15.44 15.87 2.54
CA GLU A 90 16.18 15.08 1.54
C GLU A 90 17.07 13.97 2.13
N SER A 91 17.16 13.86 3.47
CA SER A 91 17.71 12.66 4.11
C SER A 91 16.59 11.65 4.27
N GLY A 92 16.40 10.80 3.25
CA GLY A 92 15.43 9.70 3.32
C GLY A 92 15.51 8.93 4.67
N PRO A 93 14.39 8.45 5.20
CA PRO A 93 14.34 7.87 6.53
C PRO A 93 15.36 6.73 6.68
N THR A 94 16.15 6.77 7.75
CA THR A 94 17.13 5.73 8.04
C THR A 94 16.43 4.39 8.23
N LEU A 95 16.81 3.41 7.40
CA LEU A 95 16.32 2.04 7.49
C LEU A 95 16.80 1.39 8.78
N ILE A 96 15.95 0.61 9.45
CA ILE A 96 16.36 -0.17 10.62
C ILE A 96 17.06 -1.45 10.17
N TYR A 97 16.53 -2.12 9.15
CA TYR A 97 17.15 -3.31 8.56
C TYR A 97 17.69 -2.97 7.17
N GLY A 98 18.83 -3.53 6.79
CA GLY A 98 19.49 -3.28 5.51
C GLY A 98 18.85 -4.02 4.33
N SER A 99 18.16 -5.13 4.62
CA SER A 99 17.53 -5.96 3.60
C SER A 99 16.30 -6.70 4.13
N ALA A 100 15.50 -7.23 3.21
CA ALA A 100 14.39 -8.12 3.55
C ALA A 100 14.84 -9.40 4.25
N ASP A 101 16.03 -9.93 3.92
CA ASP A 101 16.61 -11.05 4.68
C ASP A 101 16.82 -10.68 6.13
N GLU A 102 17.51 -9.56 6.39
CA GLU A 102 17.80 -9.16 7.75
C GLU A 102 16.52 -8.92 8.55
N TRP A 103 15.55 -8.22 7.96
CA TRP A 103 14.23 -7.99 8.55
C TRP A 103 13.49 -9.30 8.86
N LEU A 104 13.51 -10.26 7.93
CA LEU A 104 12.84 -11.54 8.14
C LEU A 104 13.54 -12.38 9.21
N ARG A 105 14.87 -12.50 9.10
CA ARG A 105 15.74 -13.31 9.98
C ARG A 105 15.70 -12.81 11.41
N LYS A 106 15.79 -11.48 11.63
CA LYS A 106 15.91 -10.89 12.97
C LYS A 106 14.57 -10.49 13.59
N TYR A 107 13.55 -10.18 12.79
CA TYR A 107 12.28 -9.68 13.30
C TYR A 107 11.08 -10.51 12.86
N TRP A 108 10.76 -10.54 11.57
CA TRP A 108 9.43 -10.97 11.13
C TRP A 108 9.13 -12.43 11.46
N ARG A 109 10.11 -13.34 11.34
CA ARG A 109 9.94 -14.76 11.68
C ARG A 109 9.59 -15.00 13.15
N TYR A 110 9.93 -14.07 14.04
CA TYR A 110 9.60 -14.12 15.47
C TYR A 110 8.29 -13.40 15.80
N THR A 111 7.83 -12.51 14.92
CA THR A 111 6.53 -11.83 15.05
C THR A 111 5.41 -12.72 14.50
N TYR A 112 5.61 -13.31 13.32
CA TYR A 112 4.61 -14.12 12.62
C TYR A 112 4.72 -15.61 12.99
N ARG A 113 4.40 -15.97 14.23
CA ARG A 113 4.61 -17.33 14.81
C ARG A 113 3.49 -18.33 14.50
N ARG A 114 2.91 -18.27 13.30
CA ARG A 114 1.87 -19.23 12.89
C ARG A 114 2.50 -20.62 12.66
N ARG A 115 1.74 -21.68 12.98
CA ARG A 115 2.19 -23.06 12.78
C ARG A 115 2.16 -23.40 11.29
N VAL A 116 3.26 -23.87 10.73
CA VAL A 116 3.40 -24.31 9.33
C VAL A 116 3.70 -25.79 9.30
N SER A 117 3.11 -26.51 8.36
CA SER A 117 3.31 -27.96 8.19
C SER A 117 2.88 -28.42 6.81
N ALA A 118 3.61 -29.38 6.25
CA ALA A 118 3.22 -30.07 5.02
C ALA A 118 2.04 -31.04 5.23
N LYS A 119 1.87 -31.55 6.46
CA LYS A 119 0.97 -32.68 6.79
C LYS A 119 -0.48 -32.26 7.08
N GLY A 120 -0.88 -31.05 6.70
CA GLY A 120 -2.27 -30.58 6.69
C GLY A 120 -2.84 -30.16 8.06
N ASN A 121 -2.09 -30.31 9.15
CA ASN A 121 -2.47 -29.83 10.49
C ASN A 121 -1.87 -28.44 10.84
N GLY A 122 -1.14 -27.84 9.90
CA GLY A 122 -0.62 -26.48 9.98
C GLY A 122 -1.54 -25.45 9.33
N THR A 123 -1.30 -24.17 9.63
CA THR A 123 -2.03 -23.01 9.07
C THR A 123 -1.64 -22.65 7.64
N GLY A 124 -0.65 -23.32 7.06
CA GLY A 124 -0.20 -23.10 5.68
C GLY A 124 1.13 -23.78 5.37
N ARG A 125 1.63 -23.51 4.15
CA ARG A 125 2.94 -23.94 3.66
C ARG A 125 3.98 -22.85 3.84
N TRP A 126 5.18 -23.21 4.24
CA TRP A 126 6.30 -22.27 4.35
C TRP A 126 7.58 -22.96 3.90
N ARG A 127 8.51 -22.17 3.36
CA ARG A 127 9.81 -22.63 2.90
C ARG A 127 10.92 -21.88 3.65
N ALA A 128 11.83 -22.62 4.29
CA ALA A 128 12.93 -22.03 5.06
C ALA A 128 13.90 -21.22 4.17
N ASP A 129 14.19 -21.73 2.98
CA ASP A 129 14.95 -21.09 1.91
C ASP A 129 14.02 -20.28 0.97
N TRP A 130 13.17 -19.43 1.54
CA TRP A 130 12.22 -18.58 0.79
C TRP A 130 12.86 -17.79 -0.34
N TRP A 131 14.13 -17.40 -0.19
CA TRP A 131 14.93 -16.66 -1.17
C TRP A 131 15.21 -17.45 -2.44
N SER A 132 14.97 -18.77 -2.45
CA SER A 132 15.04 -19.60 -3.66
C SER A 132 13.84 -19.44 -4.61
N VAL A 133 12.81 -18.68 -4.18
CA VAL A 133 11.56 -18.50 -4.92
C VAL A 133 11.35 -17.03 -5.24
N ASP A 134 11.45 -16.66 -6.51
CA ASP A 134 11.35 -15.27 -6.97
C ASP A 134 10.08 -14.55 -6.50
N GLU A 135 8.92 -15.22 -6.57
CA GLU A 135 7.67 -14.63 -6.09
C GLU A 135 7.72 -14.35 -4.58
N ALA A 136 8.33 -15.24 -3.80
CA ALA A 136 8.47 -15.05 -2.36
C ALA A 136 9.42 -13.89 -2.05
N VAL A 137 10.52 -13.77 -2.80
CA VAL A 137 11.45 -12.65 -2.68
C VAL A 137 10.71 -11.34 -2.89
N GLN A 138 9.96 -11.20 -3.97
CA GLN A 138 9.22 -9.97 -4.27
C GLN A 138 8.18 -9.62 -3.19
N ARG A 139 7.48 -10.63 -2.64
CA ARG A 139 6.47 -10.42 -1.59
C ARG A 139 7.09 -10.04 -0.25
N ILE A 140 8.17 -10.69 0.16
CA ILE A 140 8.86 -10.41 1.43
C ILE A 140 9.57 -9.06 1.35
N GLU A 141 10.11 -8.71 0.18
CA GLU A 141 10.66 -7.38 -0.08
C GLU A 141 9.60 -6.28 0.05
N ALA A 142 8.41 -6.50 -0.53
CA ALA A 142 7.28 -5.57 -0.39
C ALA A 142 6.81 -5.44 1.07
N LEU A 143 6.80 -6.54 1.83
CA LEU A 143 6.49 -6.54 3.25
C LEU A 143 7.48 -5.70 4.05
N TRP A 144 8.78 -5.92 3.84
CA TRP A 144 9.83 -5.17 4.54
C TRP A 144 9.80 -3.68 4.19
N ARG A 145 9.74 -3.31 2.90
CA ARG A 145 9.69 -1.89 2.50
C ARG A 145 8.48 -1.16 3.04
N SER A 146 7.31 -1.79 2.96
CA SER A 146 6.09 -1.19 3.52
C SER A 146 6.18 -1.09 5.04
N TRP A 147 6.81 -2.04 5.72
CA TRP A 147 7.01 -2.01 7.18
C TRP A 147 7.92 -0.84 7.61
N GLU A 148 9.04 -0.62 6.90
CA GLU A 148 9.97 0.48 7.18
C GLU A 148 9.29 1.85 7.06
N THR A 149 8.43 2.02 6.06
CA THR A 149 7.63 3.24 5.93
C THR A 149 6.57 3.34 7.03
N SER A 150 5.81 2.26 7.26
CA SER A 150 4.67 2.28 8.19
C SER A 150 5.05 2.44 9.65
N ARG A 151 6.27 2.08 10.06
CA ARG A 151 6.74 2.30 11.44
C ARG A 151 7.04 3.75 11.78
N LEU A 152 7.19 4.62 10.77
CA LEU A 152 7.45 6.05 10.97
C LEU A 152 6.16 6.82 11.29
N ASP A 153 5.01 6.26 10.92
CA ASP A 153 3.70 6.81 11.25
C ASP A 153 3.30 6.40 12.69
N ALA A 154 3.30 7.39 13.58
CA ALA A 154 2.96 7.25 15.00
C ALA A 154 1.47 6.99 15.28
N GLY A 155 0.60 7.16 14.28
CA GLY A 155 -0.84 6.95 14.39
C GLY A 155 -1.24 5.51 14.10
N LEU A 156 -1.81 5.28 12.92
CA LEU A 156 -2.37 3.98 12.52
C LEU A 156 -1.46 3.21 11.57
N GLY A 157 -0.24 3.71 11.29
CA GLY A 157 0.67 3.15 10.29
C GLY A 157 0.81 1.64 10.39
N MET A 158 1.08 1.13 11.59
CA MET A 158 1.27 -0.31 11.77
C MET A 158 -0.03 -1.12 11.67
N SER A 159 -1.17 -0.58 12.12
CA SER A 159 -2.47 -1.24 11.95
C SER A 159 -2.85 -1.36 10.48
N THR A 160 -2.70 -0.27 9.74
CA THR A 160 -2.92 -0.20 8.28
C THR A 160 -1.98 -1.14 7.54
N TRP A 161 -0.71 -1.21 7.95
CA TRP A 161 0.28 -2.11 7.37
C TRP A 161 -0.13 -3.58 7.52
N TRP A 162 -0.61 -3.98 8.69
CA TRP A 162 -1.09 -5.34 8.92
C TRP A 162 -2.22 -5.73 7.96
N ILE A 163 -3.19 -4.84 7.78
CA ILE A 163 -4.38 -5.09 6.96
C ILE A 163 -4.05 -5.09 5.47
N ASN A 164 -3.26 -4.12 5.01
CA ASN A 164 -3.04 -3.89 3.58
C ASN A 164 -1.84 -4.64 3.00
N HIS A 165 -0.86 -5.00 3.83
CA HIS A 165 0.39 -5.62 3.38
C HIS A 165 0.63 -6.97 4.06
N ALA A 166 0.66 -7.00 5.39
CA ALA A 166 1.05 -8.22 6.12
C ALA A 166 0.14 -9.41 5.83
N GLU A 167 -1.16 -9.29 6.12
CA GLU A 167 -2.09 -10.40 5.95
C GLU A 167 -2.27 -10.83 4.48
N PRO A 168 -2.41 -9.92 3.48
CA PRO A 168 -2.52 -10.33 2.08
C PRO A 168 -1.27 -11.06 1.55
N HIS A 169 -0.06 -10.55 1.83
CA HIS A 169 1.17 -11.20 1.35
C HIS A 169 1.42 -12.51 2.10
N MET A 170 1.25 -12.55 3.42
CA MET A 170 1.42 -13.78 4.19
C MET A 170 0.36 -14.83 3.84
N GLY A 171 -0.89 -14.43 3.60
CA GLY A 171 -1.96 -15.32 3.16
C GLY A 171 -1.61 -16.00 1.84
N ALA A 172 -1.09 -15.25 0.86
CA ALA A 172 -0.64 -15.80 -0.41
C ALA A 172 0.60 -16.70 -0.27
N LEU A 173 1.59 -16.31 0.53
CA LEU A 173 2.78 -17.12 0.79
C LEU A 173 2.42 -18.47 1.45
N LEU A 174 1.49 -18.43 2.40
CA LEU A 174 1.09 -19.59 3.18
C LEU A 174 0.04 -20.47 2.49
N ALA A 175 -0.53 -20.01 1.37
CA ALA A 175 -1.53 -20.74 0.60
C ALA A 175 -0.99 -22.10 0.14
N THR A 176 -1.84 -23.12 0.18
CA THR A 176 -1.45 -24.50 -0.19
C THR A 176 -1.13 -24.63 -1.69
N ASP A 177 -1.74 -23.78 -2.51
CA ASP A 177 -1.52 -23.59 -3.94
C ASP A 177 -0.62 -22.38 -4.25
N GLY A 178 -0.02 -21.78 -3.22
CA GLY A 178 0.88 -20.63 -3.34
C GLY A 178 2.31 -21.00 -3.74
N PRO A 179 3.24 -20.03 -3.68
CA PRO A 179 4.63 -20.22 -4.12
C PRO A 179 5.39 -21.31 -3.35
N PHE A 180 4.92 -21.66 -2.15
CA PHE A 180 5.50 -22.70 -1.31
C PHE A 180 4.77 -24.04 -1.37
N THR A 181 3.98 -24.32 -2.43
CA THR A 181 3.13 -25.52 -2.52
C THR A 181 3.85 -26.85 -2.20
N ASN A 182 5.12 -26.98 -2.63
CA ASN A 182 5.95 -28.18 -2.44
C ASN A 182 6.83 -28.14 -1.19
N ALA A 183 6.69 -27.13 -0.33
CA ALA A 183 7.55 -26.97 0.83
C ALA A 183 7.19 -27.96 1.95
N THR A 184 8.21 -28.48 2.63
CA THR A 184 8.10 -29.49 3.69
C THR A 184 8.51 -29.00 5.06
N ASP A 185 8.95 -27.75 5.19
CA ASP A 185 9.38 -27.18 6.46
C ASP A 185 8.22 -27.09 7.45
N GLU A 186 8.52 -27.38 8.73
CA GLU A 186 7.53 -27.40 9.80
C GLU A 186 8.10 -26.69 11.04
N ASN A 187 7.21 -26.17 11.89
CA ASN A 187 7.56 -25.65 13.21
C ASN A 187 6.54 -26.13 14.28
N LEU A 188 6.94 -26.10 15.55
CA LEU A 188 6.02 -26.34 16.66
C LEU A 188 5.16 -25.10 16.95
N PRO A 189 4.02 -25.23 17.64
CA PRO A 189 3.22 -24.09 18.07
C PRO A 189 4.05 -23.07 18.85
N GLY A 190 4.09 -21.83 18.35
CA GLY A 190 4.87 -20.76 18.94
C GLY A 190 6.36 -20.79 18.56
N GLU A 191 6.87 -21.72 17.76
CA GLU A 191 8.22 -21.56 17.23
C GLU A 191 8.25 -20.51 16.12
N PRO A 192 9.40 -19.84 15.90
CA PRO A 192 9.53 -18.93 14.77
C PRO A 192 9.34 -19.66 13.44
N LEU A 193 9.04 -18.92 12.38
CA LEU A 193 9.02 -19.51 11.03
C LEU A 193 10.39 -20.13 10.71
N PRO A 194 10.44 -21.32 10.09
CA PRO A 194 11.68 -21.91 9.61
C PRO A 194 12.48 -20.96 8.71
N TYR A 195 13.80 -21.01 8.76
CA TYR A 195 14.68 -20.12 8.02
C TYR A 195 15.99 -20.82 7.67
N ALA A 196 16.46 -20.60 6.45
CA ALA A 196 17.77 -20.97 5.97
C ALA A 196 18.47 -19.71 5.45
N GLU A 197 19.75 -19.57 5.77
CA GLU A 197 20.56 -18.41 5.38
C GLU A 197 20.72 -18.35 3.84
N PRO A 198 20.56 -17.17 3.21
CA PRO A 198 20.77 -17.00 1.78
C PRO A 198 22.25 -17.10 1.40
N PRO A 199 22.57 -17.36 0.11
CA PRO A 199 23.93 -17.30 -0.38
C PRO A 199 24.56 -15.93 -0.17
N ASP A 200 25.86 -15.92 0.12
CA ASP A 200 26.65 -14.70 0.30
C ASP A 200 26.48 -13.73 -0.89
N GLY A 201 26.21 -12.47 -0.58
CA GLY A 201 26.07 -11.40 -1.58
C GLY A 201 24.72 -11.36 -2.31
N MET A 202 23.73 -12.17 -1.91
CA MET A 202 22.39 -12.11 -2.49
C MET A 202 21.60 -10.86 -2.03
N PHE A 203 21.83 -10.39 -0.82
CA PHE A 203 21.16 -9.23 -0.22
C PHE A 203 22.18 -8.19 0.24
N GLU A 204 21.70 -6.95 0.39
CA GLU A 204 22.50 -5.87 0.97
C GLU A 204 22.97 -6.21 2.39
N PRO A 205 24.13 -5.68 2.82
CA PRO A 205 24.69 -5.96 4.14
C PRO A 205 23.75 -5.58 5.30
N ASP A 206 23.84 -6.35 6.39
CA ASP A 206 23.11 -6.09 7.64
C ASP A 206 23.40 -4.69 8.20
N ILE A 207 22.36 -4.01 8.66
CA ILE A 207 22.47 -2.73 9.41
C ILE A 207 22.46 -2.99 10.92
N GLN A 208 21.65 -3.93 11.40
CA GLN A 208 21.64 -4.32 12.81
C GLN A 208 22.83 -5.23 13.10
N ALA A 209 23.36 -5.16 14.33
CA ALA A 209 24.38 -6.09 14.80
C ALA A 209 23.82 -7.50 15.07
#